data_AF-A0A4R0J1K5-F1
#
_entry.id   AF-A0A4R0J1K5-F1
#
_cell.length_a   1.000
_cell.length_b   1.000
_cell.length_c   1.000
_cell.angle_alpha   90.00
_cell.angle_beta   90.00
_cell.angle_gamma   90.00
#
_symmetry.space_group_name_H-M   'P 1'
#
loop_
_entity.id
_entity.type
_entity.pdbx_description
1 polymer ?
#
loop_
_entity_poly.entity_id
_entity_poly.type
_entity_poly.pdbx_seq_one_letter_code
_entity_poly.pdbx_strand_id
1 'polypeptide(L)'
;MGKTARLLPLVLTAAALVPLPPSADPSYREIPLDGPSVRAETTPFGMVGITWPLGVQGVTANVRVQRDGQWTDWQPMNIEDEHGPDPSDSEGIERDGTEPLWVGNATGVQASAVNAAGAVRDAKVVLIQPGVLSSDSEEPGGTVEAASSRAPYPMPLMVSRKRWGADERLRAHNGASCVRPKYTKTVLAAFVHHTADRNDYTRTQVPAMVRAMYAYHVKSRGWCDLGYNFLVDRFGRVFEGRYGGAQLPVLGAHTSSFNANSFGVAVIGNFEQTAPPPAMLESTARVIAWKLDANYRSPLATIVLDGSRLHTVSGHRDTKATACPGTQLYNKLGWLKQRVNTLMSGSFSTPIYEYARKLGFRNLGQPFWGEHRTRTGWATYFGTRDVFYSVATGPHSTSGAFRTRYRRLGAGSARLGLPITDAYEVTGGARQKFQRGWLVWDRRDRQVHLVYGRSF
;
A
#
# COMPACT_ATOMS: atom_id res chain seq x y z
N MET A 1 79.37 -1.06 -38.33
CA MET A 1 78.40 -0.93 -37.22
C MET A 1 77.03 -0.57 -37.79
N GLY A 2 76.21 -1.56 -38.16
CA GLY A 2 74.85 -1.34 -38.66
C GLY A 2 73.83 -1.46 -37.52
N LYS A 3 73.07 -0.40 -37.26
CA LYS A 3 71.96 -0.41 -36.29
C LYS A 3 70.65 -0.64 -37.02
N THR A 4 70.04 -1.80 -36.81
CA THR A 4 68.66 -2.13 -37.19
C THR A 4 67.69 -1.50 -36.19
N ALA A 5 66.76 -0.67 -36.68
CA ALA A 5 65.65 -0.15 -35.91
C ALA A 5 64.52 -1.19 -35.85
N ARG A 6 64.14 -1.63 -34.64
CA ARG A 6 62.93 -2.44 -34.42
C ARG A 6 61.73 -1.51 -34.20
N LEU A 7 60.74 -1.61 -35.08
CA LEU A 7 59.39 -1.07 -34.87
C LEU A 7 58.64 -1.99 -33.88
N LEU A 8 58.12 -1.42 -32.78
CA LEU A 8 57.14 -2.09 -31.93
C LEU A 8 55.73 -1.92 -32.52
N PRO A 9 54.85 -2.94 -32.46
CA PRO A 9 53.47 -2.81 -32.87
C PRO A 9 52.67 -2.06 -31.80
N LEU A 10 51.91 -1.06 -32.23
CA LEU A 10 50.94 -0.35 -31.39
C LEU A 10 49.73 -1.27 -31.19
N VAL A 11 49.62 -1.89 -30.02
CA VAL A 11 48.41 -2.63 -29.63
C VAL A 11 47.35 -1.62 -29.21
N LEU A 12 46.35 -1.38 -30.07
CA LEU A 12 45.12 -0.69 -29.67
C LEU A 12 44.36 -1.62 -28.70
N THR A 13 44.47 -1.38 -27.40
CA THR A 13 43.51 -1.90 -26.44
C THR A 13 42.18 -1.21 -26.67
N ALA A 14 41.19 -1.95 -27.18
CA ALA A 14 39.80 -1.52 -27.13
C ALA A 14 39.43 -1.27 -25.67
N ALA A 15 39.24 -0.01 -25.29
CA ALA A 15 38.67 0.34 -24.01
C ALA A 15 37.27 -0.28 -23.96
N ALA A 16 37.08 -1.28 -23.11
CA ALA A 16 35.75 -1.78 -22.79
C ALA A 16 34.93 -0.57 -22.32
N LEU A 17 33.85 -0.25 -23.03
CA LEU A 17 32.88 0.74 -22.56
C LEU A 17 32.36 0.26 -21.21
N VAL A 18 32.81 0.90 -20.14
CA VAL A 18 32.19 0.78 -18.83
C VAL A 18 30.75 1.26 -19.01
N PRO A 19 29.73 0.45 -18.67
CA PRO A 19 28.35 0.92 -18.73
C PRO A 19 28.25 2.19 -17.87
N LEU A 20 27.78 3.27 -18.47
CA LEU A 20 27.49 4.49 -17.72
C LEU A 20 26.63 4.10 -16.50
N PRO A 21 26.97 4.56 -15.28
CA PRO A 21 26.11 4.34 -14.13
C PRO A 21 24.70 4.87 -14.47
N PRO A 22 23.63 4.19 -14.05
CA PRO A 22 22.27 4.63 -14.35
C PRO A 22 22.12 6.09 -13.95
N SER A 23 21.56 6.90 -14.86
CA SER A 23 21.30 8.33 -14.65
C SER A 23 20.70 8.57 -13.27
N ALA A 24 21.39 9.39 -12.46
CA ALA A 24 21.11 9.58 -11.04
C ALA A 24 19.81 10.35 -10.77
N ASP A 25 19.43 11.26 -11.68
CA ASP A 25 18.29 12.15 -11.46
C ASP A 25 16.97 11.57 -11.97
N PRO A 26 15.87 11.76 -11.22
CA PRO A 26 14.56 11.33 -11.64
C PRO A 26 14.06 12.14 -12.84
N SER A 27 13.43 11.48 -13.81
CA SER A 27 12.82 12.13 -14.98
C SER A 27 11.50 11.46 -15.37
N TYR A 28 10.67 12.23 -16.06
CA TYR A 28 9.35 11.82 -16.54
C TYR A 28 9.15 12.40 -17.93
N ARG A 29 8.73 11.56 -18.88
CA ARG A 29 8.49 11.98 -20.26
C ARG A 29 7.27 11.28 -20.83
N GLU A 30 6.45 12.04 -21.55
CA GLU A 30 5.38 11.51 -22.39
C GLU A 30 5.77 11.65 -23.86
N ILE A 31 5.49 10.61 -24.64
CA ILE A 31 5.67 10.60 -26.09
C ILE A 31 4.29 10.33 -26.72
N PRO A 32 3.78 11.21 -27.59
CA PRO A 32 2.57 10.97 -28.34
C PRO A 32 2.67 9.67 -29.16
N LEU A 33 1.61 8.87 -29.16
CA LEU A 33 1.49 7.66 -29.96
C LEU A 33 0.66 7.98 -31.21
N ASP A 34 1.25 8.78 -32.11
CA ASP A 34 0.61 9.28 -33.32
C ASP A 34 0.63 8.22 -34.44
N GLY A 35 -0.22 7.19 -34.31
CA GLY A 35 -0.37 6.12 -35.30
C GLY A 35 -0.46 4.73 -34.69
N PRO A 36 -0.32 3.65 -35.48
CA PRO A 36 -0.41 2.28 -34.94
C PRO A 36 0.78 1.92 -34.03
N SER A 37 1.92 2.60 -34.17
CA SER A 37 3.05 2.49 -33.25
C SER A 37 3.95 3.71 -33.32
N VAL A 38 4.65 4.02 -32.22
CA VAL A 38 5.72 5.03 -32.18
C VAL A 38 7.05 4.38 -31.78
N ARG A 39 8.15 4.80 -32.40
CA ARG A 39 9.52 4.42 -32.03
C ARG A 39 10.31 5.68 -31.68
N ALA A 40 11.04 5.65 -30.56
CA ALA A 40 11.89 6.76 -30.14
C ALA A 40 13.17 6.26 -29.48
N GLU A 41 14.28 6.94 -29.78
CA GLU A 41 15.49 6.90 -28.95
C GLU A 41 15.36 7.94 -27.84
N THR A 42 15.86 7.59 -26.65
CA THR A 42 15.52 8.30 -25.42
C THR A 42 16.72 8.36 -24.48
N THR A 43 16.75 9.35 -23.60
CA THR A 43 17.56 9.26 -22.39
C THR A 43 17.15 8.02 -21.59
N PRO A 44 18.04 7.46 -20.75
CA PRO A 44 17.73 6.25 -20.02
C PRO A 44 16.47 6.37 -19.14
N PHE A 45 15.63 5.34 -19.15
CA PHE A 45 14.41 5.24 -18.34
C PHE A 45 14.25 3.83 -17.76
N GLY A 46 13.66 3.73 -16.57
CA GLY A 46 13.50 2.50 -15.80
C GLY A 46 12.17 1.77 -16.02
N MET A 47 11.13 2.53 -16.33
CA MET A 47 9.74 2.04 -16.40
C MET A 47 9.00 2.67 -17.58
N VAL A 48 8.14 1.88 -18.21
CA VAL A 48 7.26 2.30 -19.31
C VAL A 48 5.81 1.97 -19.00
N GLY A 49 4.91 2.87 -19.38
CA GLY A 49 3.46 2.61 -19.41
C GLY A 49 2.84 3.24 -20.65
N ILE A 50 1.59 2.91 -20.93
CA ILE A 50 0.84 3.51 -22.04
C ILE A 50 -0.50 3.99 -21.49
N THR A 51 -0.88 5.23 -21.81
CA THR A 51 -2.15 5.82 -21.37
C THR A 51 -2.95 6.36 -22.55
N TRP A 52 -4.26 6.41 -22.42
CA TRP A 52 -5.19 6.94 -23.42
C TRP A 52 -6.36 7.67 -22.74
N PRO A 53 -7.19 8.41 -23.48
CA PRO A 53 -8.35 9.08 -22.91
C PRO A 53 -9.30 8.10 -22.18
N LEU A 54 -9.89 8.55 -21.07
CA LEU A 54 -10.84 7.75 -20.29
C LEU A 54 -12.00 7.24 -21.15
N GLY A 55 -12.39 5.99 -20.94
CA GLY A 55 -13.56 5.36 -21.57
C GLY A 55 -13.29 4.71 -22.93
N VAL A 56 -12.06 4.76 -23.46
CA VAL A 56 -11.73 4.00 -24.68
C VAL A 56 -11.58 2.52 -24.34
N GLN A 57 -12.43 1.69 -24.95
CA GLN A 57 -12.53 0.26 -24.68
C GLN A 57 -11.75 -0.60 -25.68
N GLY A 58 -11.43 -1.83 -25.28
CA GLY A 58 -10.86 -2.86 -26.15
C GLY A 58 -9.46 -2.54 -26.67
N VAL A 59 -8.68 -1.79 -25.88
CA VAL A 59 -7.32 -1.41 -26.24
C VAL A 59 -6.38 -2.60 -26.07
N THR A 60 -5.62 -2.90 -27.11
CA THR A 60 -4.44 -3.76 -27.05
C THR A 60 -3.20 -2.88 -27.08
N ALA A 61 -2.34 -3.05 -26.07
CA ALA A 61 -1.12 -2.30 -25.93
C ALA A 61 0.10 -3.24 -25.93
N ASN A 62 1.16 -2.88 -26.64
CA ASN A 62 2.41 -3.62 -26.65
C ASN A 62 3.59 -2.67 -26.56
N VAL A 63 4.71 -3.17 -26.02
CA VAL A 63 5.96 -2.44 -25.96
C VAL A 63 7.14 -3.36 -26.28
N ARG A 64 8.18 -2.79 -26.87
CA ARG A 64 9.53 -3.33 -26.83
C ARG A 64 10.51 -2.21 -26.54
N VAL A 65 11.63 -2.54 -25.92
CA VAL A 65 12.63 -1.56 -25.51
C VAL A 65 14.00 -1.89 -26.07
N GLN A 66 14.85 -0.88 -26.18
CA GLN A 66 16.26 -1.06 -26.49
C GLN A 66 17.07 -1.09 -25.19
N ARG A 67 17.86 -2.15 -25.00
CA ARG A 67 18.78 -2.35 -23.88
C ARG A 67 20.13 -2.80 -24.43
N ASP A 68 21.21 -2.17 -23.97
CA ASP A 68 22.57 -2.51 -24.40
C ASP A 68 22.73 -2.54 -25.94
N GLY A 69 22.04 -1.61 -26.62
CA GLY A 69 22.02 -1.49 -28.08
C GLY A 69 21.09 -2.47 -28.80
N GLN A 70 20.51 -3.46 -28.13
CA GLN A 70 19.64 -4.50 -28.70
C GLN A 70 18.16 -4.27 -28.38
N TRP A 71 17.29 -4.52 -29.36
CA TRP A 71 15.84 -4.47 -29.15
C TRP A 71 15.34 -5.80 -28.56
N THR A 72 14.46 -5.70 -27.56
CA THR A 72 13.72 -6.87 -27.09
C THR A 72 12.65 -7.30 -28.09
N ASP A 73 12.10 -8.50 -27.89
CA ASP A 73 10.83 -8.87 -28.49
C ASP A 73 9.70 -7.96 -28.01
N TRP A 74 8.61 -7.93 -28.78
CA TRP A 74 7.37 -7.28 -28.39
C TRP A 74 6.75 -8.02 -27.22
N GLN A 75 6.39 -7.25 -26.19
CA GLN A 75 5.70 -7.74 -25.01
C GLN A 75 4.31 -7.09 -24.93
N PRO A 76 3.24 -7.89 -24.74
CA PRO A 76 1.93 -7.35 -24.44
C PRO A 76 1.93 -6.67 -23.07
N MET A 77 1.22 -5.56 -22.98
CA MET A 77 1.04 -4.78 -21.76
C MET A 77 -0.31 -5.12 -21.13
N ASN A 78 -0.33 -5.33 -19.82
CA ASN A 78 -1.57 -5.56 -19.08
C ASN A 78 -2.37 -4.25 -18.98
N ILE A 79 -3.67 -4.31 -19.27
CA ILE A 79 -4.57 -3.15 -19.23
C ILE A 79 -5.19 -3.01 -17.83
N GLU A 80 -5.32 -1.78 -17.31
CA GLU A 80 -5.90 -1.46 -16.00
C GLU A 80 -7.35 -0.94 -16.09
N ASP A 81 -8.25 -1.65 -16.77
CA ASP A 81 -9.64 -1.15 -16.91
C ASP A 81 -10.39 -1.14 -15.57
N GLU A 82 -9.94 -1.93 -14.59
CA GLU A 82 -10.65 -2.18 -13.33
C GLU A 82 -9.77 -2.05 -12.07
N HIS A 83 -8.54 -1.60 -12.27
CA HIS A 83 -7.54 -1.27 -11.27
C HIS A 83 -7.49 0.26 -11.14
N GLY A 84 -8.08 0.83 -10.08
CA GLY A 84 -8.12 2.29 -9.94
C GLY A 84 -9.05 2.83 -8.85
N PRO A 85 -9.18 4.18 -8.79
CA PRO A 85 -10.06 4.88 -7.85
C PRO A 85 -11.53 4.46 -8.00
N ASP A 86 -12.31 4.69 -6.95
CA ASP A 86 -13.76 4.48 -7.02
C ASP A 86 -14.38 5.56 -7.92
N PRO A 87 -15.40 5.26 -8.75
CA PRO A 87 -16.01 6.25 -9.66
C PRO A 87 -16.64 7.46 -8.98
N SER A 88 -16.91 7.35 -7.67
CA SER A 88 -17.41 8.46 -6.85
C SER A 88 -16.31 9.37 -6.31
N ASP A 89 -15.04 8.99 -6.48
CA ASP A 89 -13.89 9.81 -6.12
C ASP A 89 -13.54 10.75 -7.28
N SER A 90 -13.02 11.94 -6.96
CA SER A 90 -12.57 12.94 -7.94
C SER A 90 -11.15 12.68 -8.48
N GLU A 91 -10.50 11.62 -8.01
CA GLU A 91 -9.19 11.16 -8.42
C GLU A 91 -9.25 10.25 -9.66
N GLY A 92 -8.29 10.36 -10.58
CA GLY A 92 -8.13 9.42 -11.70
C GLY A 92 -9.14 9.58 -12.84
N ILE A 93 -9.75 10.75 -12.98
CA ILE A 93 -10.77 11.04 -14.02
C ILE A 93 -10.17 11.44 -15.38
N GLU A 94 -8.83 11.42 -15.51
CA GLU A 94 -8.15 12.01 -16.66
C GLU A 94 -7.93 11.01 -17.80
N ARG A 95 -7.44 9.81 -17.48
CA ARG A 95 -6.91 8.86 -18.48
C ARG A 95 -7.11 7.41 -18.03
N ASP A 96 -7.22 6.51 -18.99
CA ASP A 96 -7.06 5.06 -18.86
C ASP A 96 -5.63 4.63 -19.26
N GLY A 97 -5.24 3.39 -18.97
CA GLY A 97 -3.86 2.96 -19.21
C GLY A 97 -3.54 1.52 -18.88
N THR A 98 -2.28 1.17 -19.10
CA THR A 98 -1.70 -0.12 -18.74
C THR A 98 -1.25 -0.15 -17.27
N GLU A 99 -1.01 -1.35 -16.73
CA GLU A 99 -0.07 -1.51 -15.62
C GLU A 99 1.32 -1.11 -16.15
N PRO A 100 2.15 -0.39 -15.38
CA PRO A 100 3.47 -0.02 -15.85
C PRO A 100 4.45 -1.20 -15.77
N LEU A 101 5.38 -1.28 -16.72
CA LEU A 101 6.37 -2.34 -16.80
C LEU A 101 7.77 -1.83 -16.45
N TRP A 102 8.46 -2.51 -15.54
CA TRP A 102 9.87 -2.26 -15.29
C TRP A 102 10.74 -2.81 -16.41
N VAL A 103 11.53 -1.95 -17.05
CA VAL A 103 12.38 -2.32 -18.18
C VAL A 103 13.87 -2.28 -17.86
N GLY A 104 14.25 -1.77 -16.69
CA GLY A 104 15.65 -1.54 -16.35
C GLY A 104 16.22 -0.36 -17.13
N ASN A 105 17.52 -0.29 -17.41
CA ASN A 105 18.14 0.87 -18.04
C ASN A 105 17.93 0.91 -19.57
N ALA A 106 16.69 1.14 -20.02
CA ALA A 106 16.36 1.19 -21.44
C ALA A 106 16.69 2.55 -22.06
N THR A 107 17.17 2.57 -23.30
CA THR A 107 17.56 3.79 -24.04
C THR A 107 16.74 4.04 -25.30
N GLY A 108 15.76 3.18 -25.56
CA GLY A 108 14.82 3.34 -26.65
C GLY A 108 13.53 2.60 -26.37
N VAL A 109 12.44 3.06 -26.96
CA VAL A 109 11.11 2.46 -26.84
C VAL A 109 10.46 2.36 -28.21
N GLN A 110 9.72 1.28 -28.41
CA GLN A 110 8.73 1.17 -29.46
C GLN A 110 7.44 0.65 -28.84
N ALA A 111 6.32 1.34 -29.07
CA ALA A 111 5.06 1.05 -28.41
C ALA A 111 3.89 1.14 -29.40
N SER A 112 2.84 0.35 -29.16
CA SER A 112 1.58 0.38 -29.89
C SER A 112 0.40 0.41 -28.93
N ALA A 113 -0.67 1.12 -29.32
CA ALA A 113 -1.97 1.11 -28.67
C ALA A 113 -3.05 1.14 -29.76
N VAL A 114 -3.76 0.03 -29.92
CA VAL A 114 -4.74 -0.16 -30.98
C VAL A 114 -6.03 -0.75 -30.42
N ASN A 115 -7.16 -0.45 -31.06
CA ASN A 115 -8.44 -1.14 -30.81
C ASN A 115 -9.06 -1.55 -32.15
N ALA A 116 -10.31 -2.01 -32.14
CA ALA A 116 -11.02 -2.44 -33.34
C ALA A 116 -11.14 -1.36 -34.43
N ALA A 117 -11.03 -0.07 -34.07
CA ALA A 117 -11.09 1.06 -34.98
C ALA A 117 -9.70 1.51 -35.49
N GLY A 118 -8.62 0.85 -35.07
CA GLY A 118 -7.24 1.18 -35.44
C GLY A 118 -6.45 1.82 -34.30
N ALA A 119 -5.61 2.80 -34.62
CA ALA A 119 -4.79 3.52 -33.63
C ALA A 119 -5.65 4.30 -32.63
N VAL A 120 -5.34 4.18 -31.34
CA VAL A 120 -6.03 4.94 -30.29
C VAL A 120 -5.58 6.40 -30.33
N ARG A 121 -6.53 7.31 -30.56
CA ARG A 121 -6.25 8.76 -30.60
C ARG A 121 -5.85 9.29 -29.22
N ASP A 122 -4.91 10.23 -29.22
CA ASP A 122 -4.33 10.82 -28.00
C ASP A 122 -3.74 9.77 -27.04
N ALA A 123 -3.36 8.59 -27.53
CA ALA A 123 -2.57 7.66 -26.72
C ALA A 123 -1.16 8.21 -26.50
N LYS A 124 -0.56 7.90 -25.36
CA LYS A 124 0.76 8.37 -24.95
C LYS A 124 1.58 7.24 -24.36
N VAL A 125 2.85 7.17 -24.73
CA VAL A 125 3.86 6.35 -24.06
C VAL A 125 4.45 7.17 -22.92
N VAL A 126 4.45 6.61 -21.73
CA VAL A 126 5.00 7.22 -20.51
C VAL A 126 6.33 6.56 -20.21
N LEU A 127 7.39 7.35 -20.05
CA LEU A 127 8.72 6.90 -19.67
C LEU A 127 9.11 7.53 -18.34
N ILE A 128 9.55 6.70 -17.40
CA ILE A 128 9.87 7.12 -16.04
C ILE A 128 11.27 6.62 -15.67
N GLN A 129 12.13 7.56 -15.30
CA GLN A 129 13.37 7.28 -14.58
C GLN A 129 13.15 7.68 -13.11
N PRO A 130 13.05 6.73 -12.17
CA PRO A 130 12.76 7.04 -10.76
C PRO A 130 13.96 7.56 -9.95
N GLY A 131 15.15 7.65 -10.57
CA GLY A 131 16.42 7.86 -9.88
C GLY A 131 16.85 6.65 -9.03
N VAL A 132 18.13 6.58 -8.68
CA VAL A 132 18.69 5.57 -7.76
C VAL A 132 19.16 6.28 -6.51
N LEU A 133 18.71 5.81 -5.35
CA LEU A 133 19.08 6.38 -4.05
C LEU A 133 20.06 5.44 -3.34
N SER A 134 20.94 5.99 -2.52
CA SER A 134 21.84 5.19 -1.67
C SER A 134 21.06 4.26 -0.74
N SER A 135 19.90 4.71 -0.26
CA SER A 135 18.99 3.92 0.58
C SER A 135 18.41 2.69 -0.10
N ASP A 136 18.48 2.58 -1.44
CA ASP A 136 17.89 1.46 -2.19
C ASP A 136 18.61 0.13 -1.91
N SER A 137 19.88 0.23 -1.52
CA SER A 137 20.69 -0.93 -1.13
C SER A 137 20.58 -1.25 0.36
N GLU A 138 19.90 -0.41 1.14
CA GLU A 138 19.76 -0.62 2.57
C GLU A 138 18.61 -1.59 2.88
N GLU A 139 18.88 -2.59 3.69
CA GLU A 139 17.84 -3.46 4.22
C GLU A 139 16.97 -2.72 5.25
N PRO A 140 15.67 -3.07 5.37
CA PRO A 140 14.89 -2.62 6.50
C PRO A 140 15.53 -3.14 7.79
N GLY A 141 15.94 -2.22 8.66
CA GLY A 141 16.51 -2.55 9.97
C GLY A 141 15.43 -3.04 10.93
N GLY A 142 15.79 -4.01 11.77
CA GLY A 142 14.92 -4.56 12.82
C GLY A 142 14.84 -6.09 12.76
N THR A 143 14.64 -6.72 13.91
CA THR A 143 14.27 -8.14 13.95
C THR A 143 12.81 -8.26 13.52
N VAL A 144 12.51 -9.03 12.47
CA VAL A 144 11.14 -9.47 12.21
C VAL A 144 10.66 -10.14 13.51
N GLU A 145 9.67 -9.55 14.19
CA GLU A 145 9.10 -10.17 15.38
C GLU A 145 8.67 -11.57 14.93
N ALA A 146 9.27 -12.61 15.53
CA ALA A 146 8.97 -13.99 15.16
C ALA A 146 7.44 -14.15 15.21
N ALA A 147 6.87 -14.96 14.31
CA ALA A 147 5.43 -15.17 14.28
C ALA A 147 4.94 -15.48 15.71
N SER A 148 4.30 -14.50 16.34
CA SER A 148 3.92 -14.60 17.74
C SER A 148 2.53 -15.17 17.78
N SER A 149 2.25 -16.10 18.68
CA SER A 149 0.90 -16.59 18.97
C SER A 149 0.05 -15.57 19.75
N ARG A 150 0.48 -14.30 19.80
CA ARG A 150 -0.17 -13.24 20.58
C ARG A 150 -1.11 -12.46 19.67
N ALA A 151 -2.38 -12.35 20.10
CA ALA A 151 -3.35 -11.45 19.51
C ALA A 151 -3.21 -10.02 20.11
N PRO A 152 -3.39 -8.96 19.30
CA PRO A 152 -3.47 -9.03 17.84
C PRO A 152 -2.08 -9.34 17.23
N TYR A 153 -2.08 -9.99 16.07
CA TYR A 153 -0.88 -10.31 15.30
C TYR A 153 -0.04 -9.04 15.07
N PRO A 154 1.28 -9.09 15.30
CA PRO A 154 2.11 -7.90 15.26
C PRO A 154 2.22 -7.32 13.84
N MET A 155 2.36 -6.00 13.77
CA MET A 155 2.66 -5.31 12.51
C MET A 155 3.99 -5.82 11.94
N PRO A 156 4.03 -6.29 10.69
CA PRO A 156 5.26 -6.79 10.09
C PRO A 156 6.27 -5.65 9.91
N LEU A 157 7.55 -6.00 9.89
CA LEU A 157 8.61 -5.08 9.46
C LEU A 157 8.32 -4.65 8.02
N MET A 158 8.39 -3.35 7.78
CA MET A 158 8.01 -2.76 6.50
C MET A 158 8.94 -1.60 6.14
N VAL A 159 9.29 -1.54 4.86
CA VAL A 159 9.98 -0.40 4.26
C VAL A 159 8.99 0.76 4.18
N SER A 160 9.15 1.75 5.06
CA SER A 160 8.31 2.96 5.09
C SER A 160 8.43 3.79 3.82
N ARG A 161 7.45 4.67 3.57
CA ARG A 161 7.48 5.65 2.47
C ARG A 161 8.76 6.47 2.41
N LYS A 162 9.19 7.00 3.55
CA LYS A 162 10.47 7.71 3.67
C LYS A 162 11.66 6.85 3.26
N ARG A 163 11.65 5.56 3.60
CA ARG A 163 12.77 4.64 3.38
C ARG A 163 12.92 4.23 1.92
N TRP A 164 11.82 3.97 1.21
CA TRP A 164 11.88 3.70 -0.23
C TRP A 164 11.98 4.99 -1.07
N GLY A 165 11.99 6.17 -0.45
CA GLY A 165 12.22 7.44 -1.13
C GLY A 165 10.99 8.03 -1.79
N ALA A 166 9.82 7.90 -1.17
CA ALA A 166 8.59 8.55 -1.64
C ALA A 166 8.76 10.07 -1.75
N ASP A 167 8.51 10.62 -2.94
CA ASP A 167 8.39 12.06 -3.11
C ASP A 167 6.97 12.52 -2.76
N GLU A 168 6.75 12.85 -1.48
CA GLU A 168 5.43 13.24 -0.97
C GLU A 168 4.88 14.53 -1.61
N ARG A 169 5.69 15.28 -2.36
CA ARG A 169 5.22 16.45 -3.12
C ARG A 169 4.30 16.02 -4.27
N LEU A 170 4.46 14.80 -4.80
CA LEU A 170 3.61 14.27 -5.87
C LEU A 170 2.13 14.18 -5.44
N ARG A 171 1.83 14.03 -4.13
CA ARG A 171 0.43 14.02 -3.65
C ARG A 171 -0.32 15.33 -3.89
N ALA A 172 0.39 16.43 -4.18
CA ALA A 172 -0.23 17.70 -4.55
C ALA A 172 -0.41 17.87 -6.07
N HIS A 173 0.10 16.93 -6.89
CA HIS A 173 0.12 17.06 -8.35
C HIS A 173 -1.29 17.22 -8.93
N ASN A 174 -2.24 16.39 -8.47
CA ASN A 174 -3.61 16.37 -8.96
C ASN A 174 -4.57 17.17 -8.06
N GLY A 175 -4.04 18.25 -7.45
CA GLY A 175 -4.83 19.24 -6.73
C GLY A 175 -4.94 19.04 -5.21
N ALA A 176 -5.58 20.01 -4.56
CA ALA A 176 -5.61 20.12 -3.10
C ALA A 176 -6.36 18.96 -2.40
N SER A 177 -7.31 18.33 -3.08
CA SER A 177 -8.06 17.15 -2.56
C SER A 177 -7.16 15.94 -2.34
N CYS A 178 -6.04 15.83 -3.06
CA CYS A 178 -5.07 14.74 -2.94
C CYS A 178 -4.05 14.92 -1.81
N VAL A 179 -3.91 16.14 -1.28
CA VAL A 179 -2.90 16.46 -0.25
C VAL A 179 -3.21 15.80 1.10
N ARG A 180 -4.49 15.50 1.39
CA ARG A 180 -4.87 14.81 2.63
C ARG A 180 -5.21 13.34 2.34
N PRO A 181 -4.73 12.41 3.17
CA PRO A 181 -5.14 11.01 3.05
C PRO A 181 -6.64 10.88 3.26
N LYS A 182 -7.27 10.04 2.45
CA LYS A 182 -8.67 9.64 2.59
C LYS A 182 -8.75 8.36 3.40
N TYR A 183 -9.75 8.26 4.26
CA TYR A 183 -9.99 7.09 5.10
C TYR A 183 -11.39 6.57 4.90
N THR A 184 -11.52 5.26 4.99
CA THR A 184 -12.81 4.57 5.01
C THR A 184 -13.27 4.39 6.45
N LYS A 185 -14.42 3.72 6.67
CA LYS A 185 -14.98 3.60 8.02
C LYS A 185 -14.27 2.54 8.85
N THR A 186 -13.72 1.50 8.21
CA THR A 186 -13.09 0.34 8.86
C THR A 186 -12.30 -0.50 7.85
N VAL A 187 -11.75 -1.64 8.27
CA VAL A 187 -11.26 -2.70 7.39
C VAL A 187 -12.18 -3.91 7.49
N LEU A 188 -12.69 -4.38 6.36
CA LEU A 188 -13.51 -5.58 6.22
C LEU A 188 -12.82 -6.68 5.40
N ALA A 189 -12.03 -6.33 4.39
CA ALA A 189 -11.40 -7.29 3.49
C ALA A 189 -10.00 -6.89 3.06
N ALA A 190 -9.25 -7.90 2.61
CA ALA A 190 -7.98 -7.77 1.91
C ALA A 190 -8.17 -8.20 0.45
N PHE A 191 -7.68 -7.38 -0.48
CA PHE A 191 -7.57 -7.75 -1.89
C PHE A 191 -6.11 -8.03 -2.24
N VAL A 192 -5.86 -9.22 -2.79
CA VAL A 192 -4.54 -9.64 -3.27
C VAL A 192 -4.43 -9.32 -4.75
N HIS A 193 -3.34 -8.62 -5.08
CA HIS A 193 -3.01 -8.14 -6.43
C HIS A 193 -1.65 -8.68 -6.86
N HIS A 194 -1.40 -8.70 -8.16
CA HIS A 194 -0.06 -8.63 -8.71
C HIS A 194 0.14 -7.28 -9.40
N THR A 195 1.38 -6.86 -9.65
CA THR A 195 1.63 -5.62 -10.43
C THR A 195 1.76 -5.89 -11.93
N ALA A 196 1.55 -7.14 -12.36
CA ALA A 196 1.76 -7.64 -13.73
C ALA A 196 3.17 -7.39 -14.30
N ASP A 197 4.13 -7.05 -13.45
CA ASP A 197 5.51 -6.72 -13.83
C ASP A 197 6.35 -7.99 -14.07
N ARG A 198 7.58 -7.85 -14.55
CA ARG A 198 8.53 -8.96 -14.66
C ARG A 198 8.95 -9.52 -13.29
N ASN A 199 9.51 -10.73 -13.28
CA ASN A 199 9.89 -11.44 -12.05
C ASN A 199 11.42 -11.51 -11.79
N ASP A 200 12.24 -11.02 -12.70
CA ASP A 200 13.71 -11.11 -12.68
C ASP A 200 14.39 -9.82 -12.19
N TYR A 201 13.65 -8.90 -11.58
CA TYR A 201 14.22 -7.73 -10.91
C TYR A 201 15.11 -8.11 -9.72
N THR A 202 16.06 -7.25 -9.41
CA THR A 202 16.99 -7.41 -8.28
C THR A 202 16.46 -6.73 -7.02
N ARG A 203 17.01 -7.11 -5.87
CA ARG A 203 16.60 -6.60 -4.56
C ARG A 203 16.82 -5.08 -4.45
N THR A 204 17.89 -4.56 -5.03
CA THR A 204 18.21 -3.13 -5.02
C THR A 204 17.36 -2.30 -5.98
N GLN A 205 16.72 -2.92 -6.98
CA GLN A 205 15.83 -2.21 -7.91
C GLN A 205 14.44 -1.93 -7.33
N VAL A 206 13.98 -2.73 -6.36
CA VAL A 206 12.59 -2.66 -5.88
C VAL A 206 12.19 -1.27 -5.36
N PRO A 207 12.98 -0.56 -4.54
CA PRO A 207 12.58 0.79 -4.10
C PRO A 207 12.39 1.76 -5.28
N ALA A 208 13.25 1.67 -6.31
CA ALA A 208 13.12 2.45 -7.53
C ALA A 208 11.87 2.08 -8.34
N MET A 209 11.54 0.78 -8.42
CA MET A 209 10.29 0.30 -9.03
C MET A 209 9.06 0.88 -8.31
N VAL A 210 9.05 0.88 -6.98
CA VAL A 210 7.95 1.46 -6.17
C VAL A 210 7.81 2.97 -6.42
N ARG A 211 8.94 3.71 -6.47
CA ARG A 211 8.92 5.14 -6.85
C ARG A 211 8.37 5.36 -8.25
N ALA A 212 8.74 4.51 -9.21
CA ALA A 212 8.29 4.62 -10.59
C ALA A 212 6.78 4.34 -10.72
N MET A 213 6.26 3.28 -10.07
CA MET A 213 4.82 3.00 -10.00
C MET A 213 4.06 4.16 -9.36
N TYR A 214 4.60 4.74 -8.28
CA TYR A 214 4.02 5.90 -7.63
C TYR A 214 3.94 7.10 -8.58
N ALA A 215 5.03 7.41 -9.29
CA ALA A 215 5.06 8.48 -10.28
C ALA A 215 4.10 8.23 -11.45
N TYR A 216 3.95 6.99 -11.90
CA TYR A 216 3.02 6.61 -12.97
C TYR A 216 1.57 6.82 -12.56
N HIS A 217 1.15 6.27 -11.41
CA HIS A 217 -0.21 6.44 -10.91
C HIS A 217 -0.55 7.93 -10.74
N VAL A 218 0.35 8.72 -10.16
CA VAL A 218 0.08 10.15 -9.96
C VAL A 218 0.11 10.94 -11.26
N LYS A 219 1.23 10.93 -11.98
CA LYS A 219 1.46 11.87 -13.08
C LYS A 219 0.80 11.46 -14.39
N SER A 220 0.51 10.17 -14.56
CA SER A 220 0.01 9.63 -15.83
C SER A 220 -1.44 9.17 -15.73
N ARG A 221 -1.82 8.56 -14.61
CA ARG A 221 -3.18 8.06 -14.39
C ARG A 221 -4.07 9.08 -13.64
N GLY A 222 -3.51 10.18 -13.16
CA GLY A 222 -4.25 11.24 -12.44
C GLY A 222 -4.61 10.86 -11.00
N TRP A 223 -3.91 9.90 -10.40
CA TRP A 223 -4.19 9.43 -9.04
C TRP A 223 -3.58 10.35 -7.97
N CYS A 224 -4.11 10.33 -6.76
CA CYS A 224 -3.61 11.13 -5.65
C CYS A 224 -2.36 10.50 -5.03
N ASP A 225 -2.21 9.18 -5.16
CA ASP A 225 -1.08 8.43 -4.63
C ASP A 225 -0.93 7.08 -5.36
N LEU A 226 0.04 6.27 -4.91
CA LEU A 226 0.10 4.85 -5.26
C LEU A 226 -1.21 4.14 -4.85
N GLY A 227 -1.84 3.40 -5.76
CA GLY A 227 -3.17 2.82 -5.53
C GLY A 227 -3.24 1.73 -4.46
N TYR A 228 -2.17 0.94 -4.31
CA TYR A 228 -2.10 -0.14 -3.31
C TYR A 228 -1.75 0.37 -1.91
N ASN A 229 -2.33 -0.24 -0.87
CA ASN A 229 -1.94 0.06 0.52
C ASN A 229 -0.58 -0.53 0.88
N PHE A 230 -0.27 -1.73 0.35
CA PHE A 230 0.98 -2.43 0.62
C PHE A 230 1.50 -3.11 -0.64
N LEU A 231 2.83 -3.23 -0.73
CA LEU A 231 3.49 -4.04 -1.75
C LEU A 231 4.40 -5.08 -1.12
N VAL A 232 4.57 -6.23 -1.78
CA VAL A 232 5.48 -7.29 -1.34
C VAL A 232 6.34 -7.72 -2.51
N ASP A 233 7.66 -7.69 -2.34
CA ASP A 233 8.58 -8.13 -3.38
C ASP A 233 8.89 -9.63 -3.31
N ARG A 234 9.54 -10.16 -4.36
CA ARG A 234 9.90 -11.58 -4.46
C ARG A 234 10.88 -12.05 -3.38
N PHE A 235 11.49 -11.12 -2.66
CA PHE A 235 12.44 -11.37 -1.59
C PHE A 235 11.77 -11.36 -0.20
N GLY A 236 10.46 -11.12 -0.13
CA GLY A 236 9.68 -11.08 1.11
C GLY A 236 9.76 -9.74 1.86
N ARG A 237 10.20 -8.65 1.24
CA ARG A 237 10.13 -7.33 1.86
C ARG A 237 8.75 -6.72 1.63
N VAL A 238 8.17 -6.17 2.69
CA VAL A 238 6.91 -5.42 2.65
C VAL A 238 7.21 -3.93 2.51
N PHE A 239 6.46 -3.22 1.68
CA PHE A 239 6.56 -1.78 1.47
C PHE A 239 5.24 -1.10 1.83
N GLU A 240 5.33 0.05 2.51
CA GLU A 240 4.19 0.93 2.74
C GLU A 240 3.83 1.61 1.42
N GLY A 241 2.64 1.33 0.90
CA GLY A 241 2.12 1.96 -0.31
C GLY A 241 1.46 3.28 0.02
N ARG A 242 0.15 3.39 -0.22
CA ARG A 242 -0.65 4.62 -0.11
C ARG A 242 -0.49 5.37 1.22
N TYR A 243 -0.25 6.69 1.14
CA TYR A 243 -0.04 7.59 2.29
C TYR A 243 -1.28 7.69 3.17
N GLY A 244 -1.05 7.81 4.49
CA GLY A 244 -2.11 8.04 5.48
C GLY A 244 -1.94 7.28 6.78
N GLY A 245 -0.92 6.42 6.86
CA GLY A 245 -0.59 5.64 8.04
C GLY A 245 -1.10 4.20 7.93
N ALA A 246 -0.16 3.26 7.85
CA ALA A 246 -0.41 1.84 7.64
C ALA A 246 -1.45 1.19 8.58
N GLN A 247 -1.57 1.68 9.82
CA GLN A 247 -2.50 1.13 10.81
C GLN A 247 -3.95 1.58 10.58
N LEU A 248 -4.16 2.67 9.85
CA LEU A 248 -5.46 3.27 9.59
C LEU A 248 -6.14 2.64 8.36
N PRO A 249 -7.45 2.86 8.15
CA PRO A 249 -8.19 2.29 7.03
C PRO A 249 -8.09 3.23 5.83
N VAL A 250 -6.87 3.45 5.34
CA VAL A 250 -6.56 4.33 4.20
C VAL A 250 -7.30 3.84 2.97
N LEU A 251 -8.08 4.73 2.33
CA LEU A 251 -8.78 4.42 1.09
C LEU A 251 -7.77 4.20 -0.04
N GLY A 252 -7.81 3.01 -0.65
CA GLY A 252 -7.00 2.61 -1.80
C GLY A 252 -7.54 3.10 -3.15
N ALA A 253 -6.81 2.78 -4.22
CA ALA A 253 -7.24 2.90 -5.63
C ALA A 253 -6.77 1.65 -6.39
N HIS A 254 -6.99 0.49 -5.79
CA HIS A 254 -6.53 -0.81 -6.29
C HIS A 254 -7.69 -1.68 -6.79
N THR A 255 -8.93 -1.40 -6.42
CA THR A 255 -10.07 -2.22 -6.83
C THR A 255 -11.28 -1.33 -6.91
N SER A 256 -11.49 -0.75 -8.09
CA SER A 256 -12.57 0.23 -8.31
C SER A 256 -13.91 -0.33 -7.83
N SER A 257 -14.68 0.48 -7.11
CA SER A 257 -15.93 0.15 -6.37
C SER A 257 -15.74 -0.66 -5.07
N PHE A 258 -14.58 -1.25 -4.83
CA PHE A 258 -14.29 -2.06 -3.65
C PHE A 258 -13.14 -1.51 -2.79
N ASN A 259 -12.62 -0.32 -3.10
CA ASN A 259 -11.57 0.33 -2.29
C ASN A 259 -12.10 0.70 -0.89
N ALA A 260 -13.38 1.09 -0.79
CA ALA A 260 -14.01 1.40 0.48
C ALA A 260 -14.04 0.20 1.43
N ASN A 261 -13.56 0.39 2.66
CA ASN A 261 -13.46 -0.61 3.73
C ASN A 261 -12.64 -1.86 3.40
N SER A 262 -11.71 -1.77 2.44
CA SER A 262 -10.75 -2.84 2.15
C SER A 262 -9.32 -2.29 2.15
N PHE A 263 -8.34 -3.16 1.96
CA PHE A 263 -6.98 -2.77 1.63
C PHE A 263 -6.39 -3.71 0.59
N GLY A 264 -5.53 -3.16 -0.28
CA GLY A 264 -4.84 -3.88 -1.34
C GLY A 264 -3.43 -4.27 -0.92
N VAL A 265 -3.05 -5.54 -1.17
CA VAL A 265 -1.67 -6.03 -1.10
C VAL A 265 -1.25 -6.47 -2.49
N ALA A 266 -0.38 -5.71 -3.14
CA ALA A 266 0.18 -6.05 -4.44
C ALA A 266 1.50 -6.79 -4.29
N VAL A 267 1.60 -7.99 -4.85
CA VAL A 267 2.90 -8.63 -5.00
C VAL A 267 3.56 -8.17 -6.30
N ILE A 268 4.83 -7.75 -6.22
CA ILE A 268 5.53 -7.18 -7.37
C ILE A 268 5.95 -8.31 -8.31
N GLY A 269 5.37 -8.34 -9.52
CA GLY A 269 5.63 -9.36 -10.52
C GLY A 269 4.38 -9.84 -11.27
N ASN A 270 4.56 -10.85 -12.13
CA ASN A 270 3.51 -11.45 -12.94
C ASN A 270 3.41 -12.94 -12.64
N PHE A 271 2.25 -13.32 -12.11
CA PHE A 271 1.96 -14.67 -11.62
C PHE A 271 0.87 -15.37 -12.42
N GLU A 272 0.70 -15.03 -13.69
CA GLU A 272 -0.16 -15.80 -14.58
C GLU A 272 0.37 -17.22 -14.81
N GLN A 273 1.67 -17.33 -15.11
CA GLN A 273 2.32 -18.61 -15.43
C GLN A 273 3.38 -19.04 -14.42
N THR A 274 3.94 -18.10 -13.66
CA THR A 274 4.97 -18.38 -12.65
C THR A 274 4.38 -18.37 -11.24
N ALA A 275 4.79 -19.31 -10.39
CA ALA A 275 4.35 -19.34 -9.00
C ALA A 275 5.07 -18.25 -8.16
N PRO A 276 4.36 -17.58 -7.23
CA PRO A 276 5.00 -16.62 -6.33
C PRO A 276 5.96 -17.33 -5.35
N PRO A 277 7.16 -16.76 -5.07
CA PRO A 277 8.10 -17.36 -4.13
C PRO A 277 7.52 -17.52 -2.71
N PRO A 278 7.94 -18.54 -1.95
CA PRO A 278 7.44 -18.76 -0.60
C PRO A 278 7.61 -17.57 0.35
N ALA A 279 8.74 -16.85 0.28
CA ALA A 279 9.00 -15.68 1.12
C ALA A 279 8.03 -14.52 0.86
N MET A 280 7.65 -14.33 -0.41
CA MET A 280 6.65 -13.36 -0.83
C MET A 280 5.26 -13.75 -0.30
N LEU A 281 4.84 -15.02 -0.51
CA LEU A 281 3.56 -15.53 -0.01
C LEU A 281 3.43 -15.42 1.52
N GLU A 282 4.48 -15.77 2.25
CA GLU A 282 4.53 -15.67 3.71
C GLU A 282 4.39 -14.21 4.17
N SER A 283 5.10 -13.28 3.52
CA SER A 283 5.03 -11.86 3.88
C SER A 283 3.68 -11.25 3.57
N THR A 284 3.06 -11.63 2.45
CA THR A 284 1.66 -11.29 2.13
C THR A 284 0.71 -11.79 3.21
N ALA A 285 0.85 -13.04 3.66
CA ALA A 285 0.03 -13.59 4.74
C ALA A 285 0.21 -12.82 6.06
N ARG A 286 1.43 -12.35 6.38
CA ARG A 286 1.71 -11.56 7.59
C ARG A 286 1.05 -10.19 7.58
N VAL A 287 1.09 -9.49 6.45
CA VAL A 287 0.40 -8.20 6.29
C VAL A 287 -1.11 -8.37 6.46
N ILE A 288 -1.68 -9.40 5.82
CA ILE A 288 -3.11 -9.69 5.91
C ILE A 288 -3.50 -10.09 7.33
N ALA A 289 -2.73 -10.96 7.99
CA ALA A 289 -2.97 -11.37 9.38
C ALA A 289 -2.96 -10.18 10.32
N TRP A 290 -1.95 -9.32 10.24
CA TRP A 290 -1.87 -8.11 11.05
C TRP A 290 -3.10 -7.21 10.87
N LYS A 291 -3.47 -6.88 9.62
CA LYS A 291 -4.60 -5.97 9.36
C LYS A 291 -5.93 -6.59 9.76
N LEU A 292 -6.17 -7.87 9.49
CA LEU A 292 -7.44 -8.53 9.81
C LEU A 292 -7.59 -8.77 11.31
N ASP A 293 -6.54 -9.20 12.01
CA ASP A 293 -6.57 -9.46 13.44
C ASP A 293 -6.79 -8.17 14.23
N ALA A 294 -6.04 -7.11 13.92
CA ALA A 294 -6.24 -5.79 14.54
C ALA A 294 -7.65 -5.22 14.30
N ASN A 295 -8.37 -5.69 13.28
CA ASN A 295 -9.74 -5.25 12.97
C ASN A 295 -10.81 -6.31 13.28
N TYR A 296 -10.45 -7.40 13.97
CA TYR A 296 -11.35 -8.46 14.40
C TYR A 296 -12.11 -9.10 13.22
N ARG A 297 -11.38 -9.53 12.20
CA ARG A 297 -11.92 -10.19 11.00
C ARG A 297 -11.39 -11.60 10.87
N SER A 298 -12.28 -12.56 10.67
CA SER A 298 -11.87 -13.92 10.32
C SER A 298 -11.42 -13.96 8.86
N PRO A 299 -10.21 -14.45 8.54
CA PRO A 299 -9.76 -14.61 7.16
C PRO A 299 -10.54 -15.69 6.39
N LEU A 300 -11.26 -16.56 7.10
CA LEU A 300 -12.06 -17.64 6.51
C LEU A 300 -13.52 -17.24 6.26
N ALA A 301 -13.93 -16.05 6.73
CA ALA A 301 -15.31 -15.59 6.58
C ALA A 301 -15.61 -15.08 5.17
N THR A 302 -16.90 -15.05 4.86
CA THR A 302 -17.47 -14.33 3.73
C THR A 302 -18.10 -13.04 4.23
N ILE A 303 -17.97 -11.97 3.44
CA ILE A 303 -18.53 -10.65 3.70
C ILE A 303 -19.39 -10.20 2.51
N VAL A 304 -20.14 -9.12 2.69
CA VAL A 304 -20.76 -8.39 1.59
C VAL A 304 -20.09 -7.04 1.49
N LEU A 305 -19.53 -6.72 0.32
CA LEU A 305 -18.92 -5.43 0.00
C LEU A 305 -19.52 -4.95 -1.32
N ASP A 306 -20.00 -3.71 -1.34
CA ASP A 306 -20.69 -3.12 -2.50
C ASP A 306 -21.74 -4.06 -3.15
N GLY A 307 -22.60 -4.67 -2.32
CA GLY A 307 -23.63 -5.62 -2.77
C GLY A 307 -23.13 -7.02 -3.17
N SER A 308 -21.82 -7.21 -3.32
CA SER A 308 -21.21 -8.47 -3.76
C SER A 308 -20.76 -9.33 -2.59
N ARG A 309 -21.00 -10.65 -2.67
CA ARG A 309 -20.59 -11.62 -1.66
C ARG A 309 -19.16 -12.09 -1.94
N LEU A 310 -18.22 -11.76 -1.06
CA LEU A 310 -16.78 -11.98 -1.24
C LEU A 310 -16.16 -12.69 -0.04
N HIS A 311 -15.00 -13.32 -0.22
CA HIS A 311 -14.22 -13.76 0.93
C HIS A 311 -13.53 -12.56 1.59
N THR A 312 -13.25 -12.66 2.89
CA THR A 312 -12.49 -11.65 3.63
C THR A 312 -11.08 -11.47 3.05
N VAL A 313 -10.52 -12.53 2.46
CA VAL A 313 -9.31 -12.47 1.63
C VAL A 313 -9.71 -12.89 0.23
N SER A 314 -9.67 -11.95 -0.71
CA SER A 314 -10.09 -12.15 -2.10
C SER A 314 -9.00 -11.71 -3.08
N GLY A 315 -9.01 -12.28 -4.28
CA GLY A 315 -8.20 -11.77 -5.38
C GLY A 315 -8.93 -10.65 -6.10
N HIS A 316 -8.21 -9.81 -6.85
CA HIS A 316 -8.85 -8.77 -7.67
C HIS A 316 -9.90 -9.34 -8.63
N ARG A 317 -9.62 -10.47 -9.28
CA ARG A 317 -10.58 -11.16 -10.15
C ARG A 317 -11.87 -11.64 -9.48
N ASP A 318 -11.96 -11.66 -8.14
CA ASP A 318 -13.20 -12.01 -7.44
C ASP A 318 -14.25 -10.89 -7.57
N THR A 319 -13.83 -9.66 -7.89
CA THR A 319 -14.73 -8.50 -7.96
C THR A 319 -15.13 -8.16 -9.39
N LYS A 320 -14.21 -8.33 -10.35
CA LYS A 320 -14.36 -7.85 -11.73
C LYS A 320 -13.61 -8.73 -12.74
N ALA A 321 -13.85 -8.51 -14.03
CA ALA A 321 -13.18 -9.24 -15.11
C ALA A 321 -11.74 -8.74 -15.32
N THR A 322 -10.79 -9.35 -14.62
CA THR A 322 -9.35 -9.04 -14.72
C THR A 322 -8.50 -10.30 -14.60
N ALA A 323 -7.30 -10.28 -15.20
CA ALA A 323 -6.32 -11.35 -15.03
C ALA A 323 -5.64 -11.29 -13.65
N CYS A 324 -5.66 -10.14 -12.96
CA CYS A 324 -5.08 -9.95 -11.64
C CYS A 324 -5.76 -10.86 -10.58
N PRO A 325 -5.04 -11.56 -9.68
CA PRO A 325 -3.61 -11.46 -9.39
C PRO A 325 -2.71 -12.46 -10.15
N GLY A 326 -3.16 -12.93 -11.31
CA GLY A 326 -2.53 -14.01 -12.06
C GLY A 326 -2.93 -15.39 -11.56
N THR A 327 -3.04 -16.35 -12.47
CA THR A 327 -3.59 -17.69 -12.20
C THR A 327 -2.82 -18.46 -11.13
N GLN A 328 -1.48 -18.41 -11.13
CA GLN A 328 -0.68 -19.14 -10.13
C GLN A 328 -0.83 -18.57 -8.73
N LEU A 329 -0.92 -17.25 -8.57
CA LEU A 329 -1.17 -16.63 -7.28
C LEU A 329 -2.62 -16.78 -6.84
N TYR A 330 -3.58 -16.68 -7.76
CA TYR A 330 -4.99 -16.92 -7.48
C TYR A 330 -5.23 -18.32 -6.89
N ASN A 331 -4.56 -19.34 -7.44
CA ASN A 331 -4.60 -20.71 -6.92
C ASN A 331 -4.03 -20.83 -5.49
N LYS A 332 -3.27 -19.84 -5.00
CA LYS A 332 -2.75 -19.78 -3.62
C LYS A 332 -3.67 -19.05 -2.65
N LEU A 333 -4.81 -18.47 -3.07
CA LEU A 333 -5.72 -17.76 -2.15
C LEU A 333 -6.26 -18.68 -1.05
N GLY A 334 -6.55 -19.95 -1.35
CA GLY A 334 -6.95 -20.94 -0.35
C GLY A 334 -5.86 -21.17 0.71
N TRP A 335 -4.61 -21.33 0.28
CA TRP A 335 -3.46 -21.45 1.18
C TRP A 335 -3.26 -20.16 2.00
N LEU A 336 -3.38 -18.99 1.38
CA LEU A 336 -3.24 -17.69 2.07
C LEU A 336 -4.28 -17.54 3.18
N LYS A 337 -5.56 -17.82 2.92
CA LYS A 337 -6.63 -17.79 3.93
C LYS A 337 -6.28 -18.65 5.15
N GLN A 338 -5.81 -19.88 4.93
CA GLN A 338 -5.43 -20.80 6.00
C GLN A 338 -4.15 -20.37 6.73
N ARG A 339 -3.16 -19.86 5.99
CA ARG A 339 -1.92 -19.36 6.58
C ARG A 339 -2.18 -18.15 7.46
N VAL A 340 -3.00 -17.21 7.00
CA VAL A 340 -3.45 -16.05 7.77
C VAL A 340 -4.17 -16.51 9.05
N ASN A 341 -5.10 -17.46 8.93
CA ASN A 341 -5.79 -18.03 10.09
C ASN A 341 -4.83 -18.63 11.12
N THR A 342 -3.80 -19.35 10.64
CA THR A 342 -2.76 -19.94 11.49
C THR A 342 -1.92 -18.88 12.20
N LEU A 343 -1.51 -17.83 11.48
CA LEU A 343 -0.76 -16.71 12.05
C LEU A 343 -1.57 -15.99 13.14
N MET A 344 -2.89 -15.90 12.96
CA MET A 344 -3.84 -15.38 13.95
C MET A 344 -4.20 -16.40 15.04
N SER A 345 -3.52 -17.55 15.13
CA SER A 345 -3.82 -18.64 16.09
C SER A 345 -5.28 -19.13 16.06
N GLY A 346 -5.96 -18.96 14.92
CA GLY A 346 -7.38 -19.30 14.74
C GLY A 346 -8.38 -18.39 15.49
N SER A 347 -7.92 -17.34 16.17
CA SER A 347 -8.78 -16.45 16.96
C SER A 347 -8.20 -15.04 17.06
N PHE A 348 -9.05 -14.03 16.79
CA PHE A 348 -8.77 -12.61 17.05
C PHE A 348 -9.36 -12.12 18.38
N SER A 349 -9.65 -13.05 19.30
CA SER A 349 -10.22 -12.71 20.60
C SER A 349 -9.16 -12.09 21.52
N THR A 350 -9.22 -10.77 21.67
CA THR A 350 -8.45 -9.99 22.63
C THR A 350 -9.34 -9.52 23.78
N PRO A 351 -8.77 -9.06 24.92
CA PRO A 351 -9.56 -8.43 25.98
C PRO A 351 -10.39 -7.22 25.49
N ILE A 352 -9.87 -6.46 24.52
CA ILE A 352 -10.61 -5.35 23.91
C ILE A 352 -11.77 -5.89 23.05
N TYR A 353 -11.53 -6.92 22.24
CA TYR A 353 -12.57 -7.57 21.45
C TYR A 353 -13.72 -8.11 22.33
N GLU A 354 -13.40 -8.83 23.42
CA GLU A 354 -14.43 -9.37 24.31
C GLU A 354 -15.25 -8.28 25.00
N TYR A 355 -14.60 -7.18 25.39
CA TYR A 355 -15.30 -6.00 25.91
C TYR A 355 -16.20 -5.37 24.83
N ALA A 356 -15.70 -5.19 23.61
CA ALA A 356 -16.46 -4.64 22.49
C ALA A 356 -17.67 -5.52 22.12
N ARG A 357 -17.51 -6.85 22.15
CA ARG A 357 -18.56 -7.83 21.89
C ARG A 357 -19.71 -7.72 22.89
N LYS A 358 -19.40 -7.53 24.18
CA LYS A 358 -20.40 -7.30 25.24
C LYS A 358 -21.20 -6.01 25.04
N LEU A 359 -20.55 -4.94 24.56
CA LEU A 359 -21.23 -3.67 24.25
C LEU A 359 -22.04 -3.71 22.94
N GLY A 360 -21.63 -4.56 22.00
CA GLY A 360 -22.22 -4.70 20.68
C GLY A 360 -21.72 -3.67 19.66
N PHE A 361 -21.31 -4.15 18.48
CA PHE A 361 -20.79 -3.32 17.40
C PHE A 361 -21.80 -2.34 16.79
N ARG A 362 -23.11 -2.57 16.99
CA ARG A 362 -24.16 -1.61 16.60
C ARG A 362 -24.04 -0.29 17.36
N ASN A 363 -23.65 -0.35 18.64
CA ASN A 363 -23.54 0.81 19.52
C ASN A 363 -22.14 1.43 19.48
N LEU A 364 -21.12 0.56 19.35
CA LEU A 364 -19.71 0.95 19.36
C LEU A 364 -19.21 1.49 18.00
N GLY A 365 -19.82 1.01 16.92
CA GLY A 365 -19.28 1.13 15.56
C GLY A 365 -18.16 0.12 15.30
N GLN A 366 -17.63 0.15 14.08
CA GLN A 366 -16.50 -0.70 13.67
C GLN A 366 -15.15 -0.09 14.07
N PRO A 367 -14.07 -0.90 14.19
CA PRO A 367 -12.72 -0.37 14.37
C PRO A 367 -12.34 0.57 13.23
N PHE A 368 -12.02 1.82 13.56
CA PHE A 368 -11.41 2.77 12.64
C PHE A 368 -9.89 2.63 12.71
N TRP A 369 -9.32 2.79 13.91
CA TRP A 369 -7.94 2.39 14.17
C TRP A 369 -7.99 1.05 14.88
N GLY A 370 -7.56 0.00 14.16
CA GLY A 370 -7.47 -1.35 14.70
C GLY A 370 -6.63 -1.43 15.98
N GLU A 371 -6.75 -2.56 16.69
CA GLU A 371 -6.03 -2.79 17.94
C GLU A 371 -4.52 -2.57 17.76
N HIS A 372 -3.98 -1.63 18.53
CA HIS A 372 -2.58 -1.21 18.45
C HIS A 372 -1.99 -1.04 19.84
N ARG A 373 -0.66 -1.19 19.93
CA ARG A 373 0.07 -0.92 21.16
C ARG A 373 0.01 0.56 21.49
N THR A 374 -0.27 0.85 22.76
CA THR A 374 0.00 2.15 23.38
C THR A 374 1.26 2.03 24.24
N ARG A 375 1.71 3.12 24.84
CA ARG A 375 2.91 3.14 25.70
C ARG A 375 2.86 2.13 26.85
N THR A 376 1.67 1.85 27.40
CA THR A 376 1.51 1.01 28.61
C THR A 376 0.42 -0.04 28.48
N GLY A 377 -0.04 -0.33 27.25
CA GLY A 377 -1.17 -1.23 27.03
C GLY A 377 -1.58 -1.27 25.56
N TRP A 378 -2.88 -1.43 25.32
CA TRP A 378 -3.48 -1.55 23.98
C TRP A 378 -4.68 -0.64 23.84
N ALA A 379 -5.03 -0.31 22.60
CA ALA A 379 -6.24 0.45 22.30
C ALA A 379 -6.83 0.04 20.95
N THR A 380 -8.15 0.14 20.85
CA THR A 380 -8.87 0.18 19.56
C THR A 380 -9.77 1.39 19.55
N TYR A 381 -9.73 2.14 18.45
CA TYR A 381 -10.60 3.30 18.28
C TYR A 381 -11.75 2.92 17.37
N PHE A 382 -12.96 2.87 17.93
CA PHE A 382 -14.17 2.54 17.19
C PHE A 382 -14.88 3.83 16.73
N GLY A 383 -16.00 3.68 16.02
CA GLY A 383 -16.80 4.82 15.56
C GLY A 383 -17.21 5.77 16.69
N THR A 384 -17.82 5.25 17.75
CA THR A 384 -18.44 6.09 18.81
C THR A 384 -17.64 6.14 20.11
N ARG A 385 -16.77 5.16 20.38
CA ARG A 385 -15.97 5.06 21.61
C ARG A 385 -14.57 4.54 21.29
N ASP A 386 -13.64 4.77 22.21
CA ASP A 386 -12.34 4.12 22.20
C ASP A 386 -12.28 3.15 23.37
N VAL A 387 -11.68 1.98 23.18
CA VAL A 387 -11.50 0.98 24.23
C VAL A 387 -10.00 0.77 24.43
N PHE A 388 -9.58 0.74 25.69
CA PHE A 388 -8.19 0.62 26.11
C PHE A 388 -8.04 -0.59 27.01
N TYR A 389 -6.91 -1.27 26.93
CA TYR A 389 -6.60 -2.41 27.79
C TYR A 389 -5.23 -2.27 28.42
N SER A 390 -5.12 -2.59 29.71
CA SER A 390 -3.86 -2.85 30.39
C SER A 390 -4.00 -4.08 31.27
N VAL A 391 -2.91 -4.82 31.49
CA VAL A 391 -2.92 -6.01 32.36
C VAL A 391 -3.38 -5.65 33.77
N ALA A 392 -2.99 -4.48 34.27
CA ALA A 392 -3.29 -4.05 35.63
C ALA A 392 -4.78 -3.73 35.86
N THR A 393 -5.52 -3.33 34.81
CA THR A 393 -6.86 -2.73 34.99
C THR A 393 -7.93 -3.35 34.13
N GLY A 394 -7.58 -4.23 33.19
CA GLY A 394 -8.53 -4.75 32.21
C GLY A 394 -8.98 -3.70 31.19
N PRO A 395 -9.99 -4.05 30.36
CA PRO A 395 -10.51 -3.17 29.32
C PRO A 395 -11.47 -2.11 29.86
N HIS A 396 -11.28 -0.85 29.45
CA HIS A 396 -12.16 0.28 29.77
C HIS A 396 -12.36 1.17 28.55
N SER A 397 -13.54 1.76 28.44
CA SER A 397 -13.92 2.61 27.32
C SER A 397 -13.97 4.09 27.66
N THR A 398 -13.71 4.92 26.67
CA THR A 398 -13.90 6.36 26.74
C THR A 398 -14.79 6.79 25.58
N SER A 399 -15.84 7.58 25.86
CA SER A 399 -16.84 8.02 24.88
C SER A 399 -17.18 9.51 25.03
N GLY A 400 -17.91 10.07 24.06
CA GLY A 400 -18.47 11.43 24.14
C GLY A 400 -17.45 12.53 24.46
N ALA A 401 -17.80 13.38 25.42
CA ALA A 401 -16.96 14.52 25.83
C ALA A 401 -15.63 14.06 26.46
N PHE A 402 -15.64 12.96 27.23
CA PHE A 402 -14.41 12.37 27.80
C PHE A 402 -13.46 11.92 26.70
N ARG A 403 -13.97 11.27 25.65
CA ARG A 403 -13.18 10.80 24.51
C ARG A 403 -12.53 11.96 23.77
N THR A 404 -13.32 12.98 23.50
CA THR A 404 -12.85 14.20 22.83
C THR A 404 -11.73 14.87 23.62
N ARG A 405 -11.93 15.04 24.94
CA ARG A 405 -10.90 15.63 25.81
C ARG A 405 -9.66 14.77 25.90
N TYR A 406 -9.80 13.46 26.08
CA TYR A 406 -8.68 12.54 26.22
C TYR A 406 -7.83 12.46 24.95
N ARG A 407 -8.46 12.43 23.76
CA ARG A 407 -7.74 12.50 22.47
C ARG A 407 -6.95 13.80 22.30
N ARG A 408 -7.52 14.95 22.68
CA ARG A 408 -6.81 16.25 22.65
C ARG A 408 -5.59 16.28 23.57
N LEU A 409 -5.59 15.48 24.63
CA LEU A 409 -4.46 15.30 25.55
C LEU A 409 -3.43 14.27 25.04
N GLY A 410 -3.62 13.70 23.85
CA GLY A 410 -2.74 12.70 23.24
C GLY A 410 -2.95 11.28 23.76
N ALA A 411 -4.21 10.87 24.01
CA ALA A 411 -4.69 9.53 24.40
C ALA A 411 -3.61 8.43 24.57
N GLY A 412 -3.50 7.89 25.78
CA GLY A 412 -2.38 7.02 26.18
C GLY A 412 -1.14 7.82 26.60
N SER A 413 -1.25 9.15 26.66
CA SER A 413 -0.17 10.04 27.07
C SER A 413 0.35 9.69 28.47
N ALA A 414 1.64 9.94 28.68
CA ALA A 414 2.29 9.71 29.98
C ALA A 414 1.65 10.52 31.12
N ARG A 415 0.96 11.62 30.81
CA ARG A 415 0.42 12.48 31.84
C ARG A 415 -0.79 11.87 32.55
N LEU A 416 -1.77 11.36 31.80
CA LEU A 416 -3.00 10.82 32.39
C LEU A 416 -2.97 9.28 32.54
N GLY A 417 -2.22 8.60 31.66
CA GLY A 417 -2.24 7.14 31.54
C GLY A 417 -3.57 6.61 31.00
N LEU A 418 -3.73 5.29 30.97
CA LEU A 418 -4.92 4.63 30.45
C LEU A 418 -6.12 4.77 31.42
N PRO A 419 -7.37 4.71 30.91
CA PRO A 419 -8.55 4.66 31.77
C PRO A 419 -8.54 3.38 32.61
N ILE A 420 -9.00 3.50 33.85
CA ILE A 420 -9.10 2.39 34.82
C ILE A 420 -10.53 2.16 35.31
N THR A 421 -11.45 3.03 34.89
CA THR A 421 -12.89 2.84 34.96
C THR A 421 -13.50 3.22 33.62
N ASP A 422 -14.69 2.72 33.33
CA ASP A 422 -15.62 3.40 32.42
C ASP A 422 -16.05 4.75 33.02
N ALA A 423 -16.65 5.62 32.19
CA ALA A 423 -17.28 6.83 32.69
C ALA A 423 -18.54 6.47 33.49
N TYR A 424 -18.76 7.15 34.62
CA TYR A 424 -19.91 6.94 35.48
C TYR A 424 -20.44 8.26 36.04
N GLU A 425 -21.74 8.28 36.32
CA GLU A 425 -22.46 9.46 36.81
C GLU A 425 -22.09 9.77 38.27
N VAL A 426 -22.09 11.06 38.60
CA VAL A 426 -21.92 11.61 39.95
C VAL A 426 -22.84 12.81 40.14
N THR A 427 -23.04 13.24 41.39
CA THR A 427 -23.77 14.49 41.66
C THR A 427 -23.12 15.65 40.91
N GLY A 428 -23.90 16.35 40.07
CA GLY A 428 -23.41 17.49 39.29
C GLY A 428 -22.75 17.14 37.96
N GLY A 429 -22.65 15.86 37.56
CA GLY A 429 -22.13 15.49 36.24
C GLY A 429 -21.65 14.05 36.15
N ALA A 430 -20.50 13.82 35.51
CA ALA A 430 -19.93 12.48 35.35
C ALA A 430 -18.42 12.51 35.57
N ARG A 431 -17.81 11.36 35.85
CA ARG A 431 -16.35 11.26 35.95
C ARG A 431 -15.82 9.95 35.38
N GLN A 432 -14.57 9.98 34.98
CA GLN A 432 -13.80 8.81 34.57
C GLN A 432 -12.42 8.84 35.21
N LYS A 433 -12.02 7.71 35.80
CA LYS A 433 -10.71 7.56 36.42
C LYS A 433 -9.69 7.03 35.42
N PHE A 434 -8.50 7.58 35.49
CA PHE A 434 -7.32 7.15 34.75
C PHE A 434 -6.20 6.82 35.72
N GLN A 435 -5.16 6.15 35.23
CA GLN A 435 -4.04 5.69 36.07
C GLN A 435 -3.40 6.80 36.91
N ARG A 436 -3.39 8.04 36.42
CA ARG A 436 -2.69 9.18 37.06
C ARG A 436 -3.57 10.39 37.32
N GLY A 437 -4.89 10.28 37.15
CA GLY A 437 -5.81 11.40 37.33
C GLY A 437 -7.23 11.09 36.92
N TRP A 438 -8.03 12.14 36.73
CA TRP A 438 -9.44 12.06 36.43
C TRP A 438 -9.80 13.00 35.29
N LEU A 439 -10.79 12.60 34.51
CA LEU A 439 -11.60 13.55 33.75
C LEU A 439 -12.96 13.66 34.44
N VAL A 440 -13.42 14.89 34.66
CA VAL A 440 -14.69 15.19 35.30
C VAL A 440 -15.50 16.07 34.37
N TRP A 441 -16.68 15.63 33.97
CA TRP A 441 -17.64 16.44 33.25
C TRP A 441 -18.55 17.17 34.25
N ASP A 442 -18.60 18.50 34.19
CA ASP A 442 -19.47 19.33 35.03
C ASP A 442 -20.71 19.74 34.25
N ARG A 443 -21.90 19.49 34.81
CA ARG A 443 -23.18 19.79 34.16
C ARG A 443 -23.44 21.29 34.04
N ARG A 444 -22.87 22.11 34.93
CA ARG A 444 -23.12 23.56 35.01
C ARG A 444 -22.50 24.30 33.84
N ASP A 445 -21.25 23.97 33.52
CA ASP A 445 -20.50 24.59 32.41
C ASP A 445 -20.44 23.70 31.15
N ARG A 446 -20.89 22.45 31.26
CA ARG A 446 -20.89 21.42 30.21
C ARG A 446 -19.48 21.09 29.69
N GLN A 447 -18.44 21.31 30.49
CA GLN A 447 -17.04 21.07 30.14
C GLN A 447 -16.46 19.82 30.81
N VAL A 448 -15.36 19.31 30.25
CA VAL A 448 -14.56 18.23 30.84
C VAL A 448 -13.25 18.77 31.39
N HIS A 449 -13.14 18.74 32.72
CA HIS A 449 -11.99 19.18 33.49
C HIS A 449 -11.03 18.03 33.76
N LEU A 450 -9.74 18.33 33.73
CA LEU A 450 -8.66 17.40 34.06
C LEU A 450 -8.21 17.65 35.49
N VAL A 451 -8.19 16.61 36.32
CA VAL A 451 -7.83 16.71 37.73
C VAL A 451 -6.72 15.71 38.07
N TYR A 452 -5.64 16.16 38.70
CA TYR A 452 -4.52 15.34 39.19
C TYR A 452 -4.58 15.22 40.73
N GLY A 453 -4.22 14.06 41.30
CA GLY A 453 -4.15 13.85 42.77
C GLY A 453 -5.18 12.86 43.35
N ARG A 454 -5.05 12.52 44.65
CA ARG A 454 -5.96 11.62 45.39
C ARG A 454 -7.28 12.36 45.66
N SER A 455 -8.32 11.93 44.95
CA SER A 455 -9.77 12.01 45.22
C SER A 455 -10.37 13.30 45.81
N PHE A 456 -11.50 13.73 45.23
CA PHE A 456 -12.51 14.48 45.98
C PHE A 456 -13.17 13.61 47.04
#